data_AF-A0A803PGT8-F1
#
_entry.id   AF-A0A803PGT8-F1
#
_cell.length_a   1.000
_cell.length_b   1.000
_cell.length_c   1.000
_cell.angle_alpha   90.00
_cell.angle_beta   90.00
_cell.angle_gamma   90.00
#
_symmetry.space_group_name_H-M   'P 1'
#
loop_
_entity.id
_entity.type
_entity.pdbx_description
1 polymer ?
#
loop_
_entity_poly.entity_id
_entity_poly.type
_entity_poly.pdbx_seq_one_letter_code
_entity_poly.pdbx_strand_id
1 'polypeptide(L)'
;MSLLRRFEHASGQQINLGKSSVFFSPNVNGQLRHSICTTLHMPEASENSFYLGLPNIIGRNKNAILGFLKNKVMNRINSWSGKLLSGAGKEILLKTVIQSLPTYAMSVFLIPLGTCNEIEKLMARFWWKTTNSKGNGII
;
A
#
# COMPACT_ATOMS: atom_id res chain seq x y z
N MET A 1 29.80 2.46 9.65
CA MET A 1 29.17 3.78 9.95
C MET A 1 29.96 5.02 9.51
N SER A 2 31.24 4.95 9.11
CA SER A 2 32.01 6.14 8.76
C SER A 2 31.44 6.94 7.58
N LEU A 3 30.94 6.26 6.54
CA LEU A 3 30.34 6.92 5.36
C LEU A 3 29.08 7.73 5.72
N LEU A 4 28.17 7.12 6.47
CA LEU A 4 26.92 7.76 6.89
C LEU A 4 27.19 8.97 7.77
N ARG A 5 28.12 8.87 8.73
CA ARG A 5 28.54 10.02 9.55
C ARG A 5 29.17 11.14 8.73
N ARG A 6 29.95 10.82 7.70
CA ARG A 6 30.50 11.83 6.78
C ARG A 6 29.40 12.55 6.01
N PHE A 7 28.39 11.82 5.54
CA PHE A 7 27.21 12.41 4.91
C PHE A 7 26.47 13.33 5.89
N GLU A 8 26.22 12.86 7.12
CA GLU A 8 25.54 13.65 8.14
C GLU A 8 26.28 14.96 8.45
N HIS A 9 27.60 14.90 8.59
CA HIS A 9 28.42 16.08 8.85
C HIS A 9 28.45 17.05 7.65
N ALA A 10 28.59 16.52 6.43
CA ALA A 10 28.66 17.34 5.22
C ALA A 10 27.30 17.98 4.84
N SER A 11 26.19 17.26 5.06
CA SER A 11 24.85 17.72 4.72
C SER A 11 24.15 18.51 5.84
N GLY A 12 24.62 18.37 7.08
CA GLY A 12 23.92 18.85 8.27
C GLY A 12 22.66 18.03 8.63
N GLN A 13 22.40 16.93 7.93
CA GLN A 13 21.26 16.05 8.20
C GLN A 13 21.65 14.92 9.16
N GLN A 14 20.66 14.28 9.77
CA GLN A 14 20.85 13.13 10.66
C GLN A 14 19.98 11.97 10.17
N ILE A 15 20.53 10.76 10.24
CA ILE A 15 19.81 9.55 9.85
C ILE A 15 18.87 9.13 10.96
N ASN A 16 17.61 8.92 10.61
CA ASN A 16 16.64 8.37 11.54
C ASN A 16 16.76 6.85 11.59
N LEU A 17 17.57 6.32 12.52
CA LEU A 17 17.74 4.88 12.70
C LEU A 17 16.43 4.15 13.07
N GLY A 18 15.50 4.82 13.78
CA GLY A 18 14.20 4.26 14.13
C GLY A 18 13.25 4.07 12.94
N LYS A 19 13.50 4.78 11.83
CA LYS A 19 12.76 4.62 10.55
C LYS A 19 13.57 3.86 9.49
N SER A 20 14.82 3.53 9.79
CA SER A 20 15.72 2.86 8.85
C SER A 20 15.75 1.36 9.12
N SER A 21 15.80 0.57 8.07
CA SER A 21 15.88 -0.89 8.16
C SER A 21 16.60 -1.45 6.96
N VAL A 22 17.20 -2.63 7.10
CA VAL A 22 17.91 -3.31 6.02
C VAL A 22 17.05 -4.42 5.44
N PHE A 23 16.93 -4.46 4.11
CA PHE A 23 16.29 -5.56 3.40
C PHE A 23 17.35 -6.47 2.76
N PHE A 24 17.11 -7.77 2.79
CA PHE A 24 18.02 -8.76 2.24
C PHE A 24 17.30 -9.69 1.26
N SER A 25 18.03 -10.11 0.22
CA SER A 25 17.60 -11.20 -0.65
C SER A 25 17.50 -12.52 0.14
N PRO A 26 16.58 -13.43 -0.23
CA PRO A 26 16.50 -14.77 0.36
C PRO A 26 17.82 -15.57 0.30
N ASN A 27 18.72 -15.20 -0.62
CA ASN A 27 20.00 -15.90 -0.82
C ASN A 27 21.09 -15.45 0.17
N VAL A 28 20.83 -14.47 1.03
CA VAL A 28 21.80 -14.00 2.03
C VAL A 28 21.69 -14.85 3.29
N ASN A 29 22.81 -15.45 3.72
CA ASN A 29 22.83 -16.27 4.93
C ASN A 29 22.59 -15.43 6.20
N GLY A 30 22.06 -16.06 7.25
CA GLY A 30 21.68 -15.36 8.49
C GLY A 30 22.84 -14.69 9.23
N GLN A 31 24.05 -15.28 9.19
CA GLN A 31 25.23 -14.69 9.85
C GLN A 31 25.63 -13.36 9.21
N LEU A 32 25.62 -13.30 7.87
CA LEU A 32 25.93 -12.09 7.12
C LEU A 32 24.85 -11.01 7.33
N ARG A 33 23.57 -11.39 7.36
CA ARG A 33 22.46 -10.46 7.68
C ARG A 33 22.68 -9.83 9.05
N HIS A 34 22.93 -10.65 10.07
CA HIS A 34 23.17 -10.17 11.42
C HIS A 34 24.39 -9.25 11.50
N SER A 35 25.51 -9.63 10.88
CA SER A 35 26.74 -8.81 10.84
C SER A 35 26.48 -7.43 10.22
N ILE A 36 25.73 -7.38 9.10
CA ILE A 36 25.38 -6.12 8.43
C ILE A 36 24.46 -5.27 9.31
N CYS A 37 23.40 -5.85 9.89
CA CYS A 37 22.48 -5.13 10.77
C CYS A 37 23.20 -4.53 11.99
N THR A 38 24.09 -5.30 12.62
CA THR A 38 24.91 -4.83 13.75
C THR A 38 25.85 -3.70 13.33
N THR A 39 26.50 -3.83 12.17
CA THR A 39 27.42 -2.80 11.64
C THR A 39 26.70 -1.49 11.29
N LEU A 40 25.46 -1.57 10.82
CA LEU A 40 24.62 -0.43 10.44
C LEU A 40 23.78 0.12 11.59
N HIS A 41 23.68 -0.58 12.72
CA HIS A 41 22.72 -0.30 13.79
C HIS A 41 21.27 -0.13 13.28
N MET A 42 20.91 -0.93 12.29
CA MET A 42 19.58 -0.93 11.67
C MET A 42 18.98 -2.33 11.77
N PRO A 43 17.71 -2.47 12.19
CA PRO A 43 17.04 -3.76 12.21
C PRO A 43 16.79 -4.28 10.79
N GLU A 44 16.60 -5.58 10.69
CA GLU A 44 16.11 -6.19 9.46
C GLU A 44 14.65 -5.79 9.19
N ALA A 45 14.34 -5.46 7.95
CA ALA A 45 13.00 -5.06 7.53
C ALA A 45 12.03 -6.24 7.59
N SER A 46 10.87 -6.05 8.23
CA SER A 46 9.81 -7.06 8.25
C SER A 46 9.16 -7.26 6.88
N GLU A 47 8.47 -8.39 6.70
CA GLU A 47 7.62 -8.70 5.53
C GLU A 47 6.54 -7.64 5.27
N ASN A 48 6.12 -6.90 6.29
CA ASN A 48 5.14 -5.83 6.20
C ASN A 48 5.78 -4.44 6.05
N SER A 49 7.05 -4.35 5.66
CA SER A 49 7.71 -3.07 5.40
C SER A 49 7.21 -2.47 4.08
N PHE A 50 6.91 -1.17 4.11
CA PHE A 50 6.45 -0.42 2.94
C PHE A 50 7.48 0.62 2.53
N TYR A 51 7.67 0.78 1.22
CA TYR A 51 8.39 1.90 0.63
C TYR A 51 7.48 2.60 -0.37
N LEU A 52 7.36 3.92 -0.22
CA LEU A 52 6.46 4.76 -1.02
C LEU A 52 5.01 4.23 -1.05
N GLY A 53 4.57 3.56 0.02
CA GLY A 53 3.21 3.03 0.14
C GLY A 53 2.97 1.70 -0.59
N LEU A 54 4.03 1.03 -1.04
CA LEU A 54 4.02 -0.31 -1.63
C LEU A 54 4.86 -1.28 -0.79
N PRO A 55 4.51 -2.58 -0.71
CA PRO A 55 5.32 -3.56 0.00
C PRO A 55 6.74 -3.66 -0.59
N ASN A 56 7.75 -3.63 0.28
CA ASN A 56 9.15 -3.85 -0.11
C ASN A 56 9.44 -5.31 -0.47
N ILE A 57 8.68 -6.23 0.12
CA ILE A 57 8.88 -7.67 -0.02
C ILE A 57 7.70 -8.25 -0.77
N ILE A 58 7.96 -8.75 -1.98
CA ILE A 58 7.00 -9.58 -2.72
C ILE A 58 7.45 -11.03 -2.66
N GLY A 59 6.97 -11.75 -1.65
CA GLY A 59 7.00 -13.20 -1.61
C GLY A 59 6.18 -13.84 -2.74
N ARG A 60 6.22 -15.18 -2.81
CA ARG A 60 5.59 -15.95 -3.90
C ARG A 60 4.07 -15.78 -3.97
N ASN A 61 3.42 -15.51 -2.85
CA ASN A 61 1.96 -15.31 -2.80
C ASN A 61 1.59 -13.83 -3.07
N LYS A 62 1.53 -13.48 -4.35
CA LYS A 62 1.14 -12.12 -4.80
C LYS A 62 -0.27 -11.71 -4.33
N ASN A 63 -1.19 -12.66 -4.15
CA ASN A 63 -2.55 -12.39 -3.68
C ASN A 63 -2.57 -11.92 -2.22
N ALA A 64 -1.80 -12.58 -1.34
CA ALA A 64 -1.66 -12.18 0.06
C ALA A 64 -1.03 -10.78 0.16
N ILE A 65 -0.02 -10.54 -0.67
CA ILE A 65 0.78 -9.31 -0.62
C ILE A 65 0.03 -8.12 -1.19
N LEU A 66 -0.84 -8.31 -2.19
CA LEU A 66 -1.66 -7.23 -2.77
C LEU A 66 -3.03 -7.09 -2.08
N GLY A 67 -3.31 -7.91 -1.06
CA GLY A 67 -4.48 -7.75 -0.20
C GLY A 67 -4.53 -6.36 0.48
N PHE A 68 -3.37 -5.73 0.74
CA PHE A 68 -3.33 -4.36 1.27
C PHE A 68 -4.04 -3.36 0.34
N LEU A 69 -3.96 -3.56 -0.98
CA LEU A 69 -4.50 -2.64 -1.97
C LEU A 69 -6.03 -2.66 -1.91
N LYS A 70 -6.61 -3.87 -1.84
CA LYS A 70 -8.05 -4.06 -1.60
C LYS A 70 -8.47 -3.39 -0.30
N ASN A 71 -7.74 -3.61 0.79
CA ASN A 71 -8.07 -3.00 2.09
C ASN A 71 -8.03 -1.46 2.02
N LYS A 72 -7.06 -0.90 1.29
CA LYS A 72 -6.94 0.55 1.07
C LYS A 72 -8.13 1.10 0.27
N VAL A 73 -8.55 0.41 -0.79
CA VAL A 73 -9.75 0.75 -1.57
C VAL A 73 -11.00 0.68 -0.70
N MET A 74 -11.18 -0.42 0.05
CA MET A 74 -12.31 -0.62 0.95
C MET A 74 -12.39 0.50 2.00
N ASN A 75 -11.27 0.85 2.63
CA ASN A 75 -11.22 1.90 3.64
C ASN A 75 -11.61 3.27 3.05
N ARG A 76 -11.16 3.60 1.83
CA ARG A 76 -11.57 4.83 1.14
C ARG A 76 -13.07 4.84 0.85
N ILE A 77 -13.62 3.76 0.32
CA ILE A 77 -15.06 3.62 0.04
C ILE A 77 -15.90 3.72 1.34
N ASN A 78 -15.46 3.08 2.42
CA ASN A 78 -16.14 3.14 3.71
C ASN A 78 -16.14 4.57 4.28
N SER A 79 -15.05 5.32 4.08
CA SER A 79 -14.94 6.73 4.48
C SER A 79 -15.96 7.65 3.79
N TRP A 80 -16.52 7.23 2.66
CA TRP A 80 -17.53 7.98 1.89
C TRP A 80 -18.93 7.41 2.02
N SER A 81 -19.08 6.17 2.48
CA SER A 81 -20.36 5.47 2.55
C SER A 81 -21.39 6.11 3.49
N GLY A 82 -20.97 7.02 4.38
CA GLY A 82 -21.84 7.82 5.23
C GLY A 82 -22.14 9.23 4.71
N LYS A 83 -21.60 9.61 3.54
CA LYS A 83 -21.80 10.94 2.94
C LYS A 83 -22.89 10.88 1.87
N LEU A 84 -23.75 11.90 1.83
CA LEU A 84 -24.71 12.08 0.73
C LEU A 84 -23.94 12.58 -0.50
N LEU A 85 -23.65 11.67 -1.42
CA LEU A 85 -22.93 11.96 -2.66
C LEU A 85 -23.88 11.84 -3.85
N SER A 86 -23.85 12.83 -4.73
CA SER A 86 -24.50 12.73 -6.03
C SER A 86 -23.87 11.63 -6.88
N GLY A 87 -24.59 11.15 -7.90
CA GLY A 87 -24.05 10.17 -8.86
C GLY A 87 -22.74 10.66 -9.49
N ALA A 88 -22.72 11.90 -9.99
CA ALA A 88 -21.50 12.51 -10.54
C ALA A 88 -20.36 12.59 -9.52
N GLY A 89 -20.67 12.91 -8.25
CA GLY A 89 -19.67 12.94 -7.18
C GLY A 89 -19.05 11.56 -6.92
N LYS A 90 -19.87 10.50 -6.93
CA LYS A 90 -19.37 9.12 -6.80
C LYS A 90 -18.47 8.73 -7.98
N GLU A 91 -18.85 9.13 -9.19
CA GLU A 91 -18.10 8.78 -10.41
C GLU A 91 -16.70 9.39 -10.37
N ILE A 92 -16.62 10.67 -10.05
CA ILE A 92 -15.35 11.40 -9.92
C ILE A 92 -14.48 10.74 -8.86
N LEU A 93 -15.02 10.40 -7.68
CA LEU A 93 -14.25 9.75 -6.62
C LEU A 93 -13.71 8.38 -7.04
N LEU A 94 -14.51 7.57 -7.74
CA LEU A 94 -14.08 6.27 -8.25
C LEU A 94 -12.93 6.42 -9.25
N LYS A 95 -13.07 7.32 -10.24
CA LYS A 95 -12.07 7.51 -11.30
C LYS A 95 -10.79 8.18 -10.80
N THR A 96 -10.90 9.18 -9.93
CA THR A 96 -9.72 9.98 -9.52
C THR A 96 -9.01 9.40 -8.31
N VAL A 97 -9.75 8.86 -7.33
CA VAL A 97 -9.17 8.41 -6.06
C VAL A 97 -9.05 6.90 -6.00
N ILE A 98 -10.07 6.15 -6.41
CA ILE A 98 -10.01 4.69 -6.30
C ILE A 98 -9.11 4.10 -7.39
N GLN A 99 -9.23 4.51 -8.65
CA GLN A 99 -8.38 3.98 -9.73
C GLN A 99 -6.91 4.38 -9.61
N SER A 100 -6.58 5.51 -8.99
CA SER A 100 -5.16 5.91 -8.82
C SER A 100 -4.36 4.94 -7.93
N LEU A 101 -5.02 4.24 -7.00
CA LEU A 101 -4.39 3.25 -6.13
C LEU A 101 -3.86 2.02 -6.90
N PRO A 102 -4.68 1.25 -7.66
CA PRO A 102 -4.20 0.16 -8.49
C PRO A 102 -3.31 0.65 -9.63
N THR A 103 -3.56 1.81 -10.24
CA THR A 103 -2.68 2.34 -11.29
C THR A 103 -1.25 2.54 -10.78
N TYR A 104 -1.09 3.13 -9.59
CA TYR A 104 0.24 3.28 -8.98
C TYR A 104 0.89 1.93 -8.67
N ALA A 105 0.15 0.99 -8.07
CA ALA A 105 0.67 -0.34 -7.80
C ALA A 105 1.05 -1.11 -9.08
N MET A 106 0.28 -0.97 -10.16
CA MET A 106 0.53 -1.59 -11.46
C MET A 106 1.81 -1.07 -12.14
N SER A 107 2.23 0.16 -11.83
CA SER A 107 3.49 0.70 -12.36
C SER A 107 4.73 -0.06 -11.90
N VAL A 108 4.62 -0.80 -10.78
CA VAL A 108 5.72 -1.56 -10.19
C VAL A 108 5.45 -3.07 -10.22
N PHE A 109 4.18 -3.49 -10.11
CA PHE A 109 3.81 -4.90 -9.95
C PHE A 109 2.68 -5.33 -10.88
N LEU A 110 2.78 -6.54 -11.42
CA LEU A 110 1.64 -7.17 -12.07
C LEU A 110 0.61 -7.62 -11.02
N ILE A 111 -0.56 -6.96 -11.02
CA ILE A 111 -1.67 -7.28 -10.11
C ILE A 111 -2.41 -8.53 -10.64
N PRO A 112 -2.65 -9.55 -9.81
CA PRO A 112 -3.47 -10.71 -10.16
C PRO A 112 -4.89 -10.32 -10.56
N LEU A 113 -5.42 -10.95 -11.61
CA LEU A 113 -6.78 -10.72 -12.09
C LEU A 113 -7.84 -10.89 -10.99
N GLY A 114 -7.65 -11.85 -10.07
CA GLY A 114 -8.53 -12.02 -8.92
C GLY A 114 -8.64 -10.77 -8.04
N THR A 115 -7.52 -10.10 -7.77
CA THR A 115 -7.49 -8.85 -7.00
C THR A 115 -8.16 -7.71 -7.76
N CYS A 116 -7.94 -7.60 -9.08
CA CYS A 116 -8.62 -6.62 -9.92
C CYS A 116 -10.15 -6.80 -9.86
N ASN A 117 -10.62 -8.03 -10.07
CA ASN A 117 -12.05 -8.37 -10.01
C ASN A 117 -12.67 -8.05 -8.64
N GLU A 118 -11.93 -8.26 -7.55
CA GLU A 118 -12.39 -7.88 -6.21
C GLU A 118 -12.51 -6.36 -6.02
N ILE A 119 -11.54 -5.60 -6.52
CA ILE A 119 -11.57 -4.12 -6.49
C ILE A 119 -12.75 -3.60 -7.32
N GLU A 120 -12.96 -4.13 -8.52
CA GLU A 120 -14.09 -3.77 -9.40
C GLU A 120 -15.44 -4.04 -8.71
N LYS A 121 -15.58 -5.19 -8.04
CA LYS A 121 -16.79 -5.50 -7.25
C LYS A 121 -17.02 -4.47 -6.15
N LEU A 122 -15.96 -3.98 -5.48
CA LEU A 122 -16.09 -2.92 -4.47
C LEU A 122 -16.54 -1.59 -5.09
N MET A 123 -15.95 -1.22 -6.24
CA MET A 123 -16.33 -0.01 -6.98
C MET A 123 -17.78 -0.06 -7.43
N ALA A 124 -18.22 -1.18 -8.01
CA ALA A 124 -19.59 -1.39 -8.46
C ALA A 124 -20.58 -1.32 -7.29
N ARG A 125 -20.26 -1.95 -6.15
CA ARG A 125 -21.09 -1.87 -4.93
C ARG A 125 -21.22 -0.43 -4.44
N PHE A 126 -20.14 0.35 -4.42
CA PHE A 126 -20.20 1.75 -4.01
C PHE A 126 -21.05 2.61 -4.95
N TRP A 127 -20.90 2.37 -6.27
CA TRP A 127 -21.69 3.05 -7.30
C TRP A 127 -23.19 2.86 -7.08
N TRP A 128 -23.62 1.59 -7.01
CA TRP A 128 -25.04 1.21 -6.89
C TRP A 128 -25.65 1.38 -5.50
N LYS A 129 -24.84 1.64 -4.46
CA LYS A 129 -25.36 1.85 -3.11
C LYS A 129 -26.12 3.17 -3.02
N THR A 130 -27.44 3.13 -3.12
CA THR A 130 -28.32 4.30 -3.00
C THR A 130 -28.42 4.75 -1.55
N THR A 131 -28.25 6.04 -1.29
CA THR A 131 -28.54 6.65 0.01
C THR A 131 -30.04 6.88 0.15
N ASN A 132 -30.86 5.84 0.12
CA ASN A 132 -32.31 5.98 0.36
C ASN A 132 -32.68 5.33 1.69
N SER A 133 -32.76 6.20 2.71
CA SER A 133 -33.73 6.02 3.78
C SER A 133 -35.11 6.38 3.19
N LYS A 134 -36.01 5.40 3.17
CA LYS A 134 -37.44 5.43 2.80
C LYS A 134 -37.80 5.29 1.30
N GLY A 135 -38.62 4.28 1.03
CA GLY A 135 -39.64 4.31 -0.02
C GLY A 135 -39.41 3.35 -1.20
N ASN A 136 -40.24 2.30 -1.24
CA ASN A 136 -40.55 1.38 -2.34
C ASN A 136 -40.11 1.78 -3.76
N GLY A 137 -39.47 0.85 -4.46
CA GLY A 137 -39.26 0.95 -5.91
C GLY A 137 -38.55 -0.28 -6.47
N ILE A 138 -39.33 -1.13 -7.14
CA ILE A 138 -38.91 -2.25 -7.98
C ILE A 138 -38.15 -1.70 -9.19
N ILE A 139 -36.94 -2.20 -9.44
CA ILE A 139 -36.48 -2.64 -10.78
C ILE A 139 -35.51 -3.80 -10.58
#